data_AF-A0A960KHL8-F1
#
_entry.id   AF-A0A960KHL8-F1
#
_cell.length_a   1.000
_cell.length_b   1.000
_cell.length_c   1.000
_cell.angle_alpha   90.00
_cell.angle_beta   90.00
_cell.angle_gamma   90.00
#
_symmetry.space_group_name_H-M   'P 1'
#
loop_
_entity.id
_entity.type
_entity.pdbx_description
1 polymer ?
#
loop_
_entity_poly.entity_id
_entity_poly.type
_entity_poly.pdbx_seq_one_letter_code
_entity_poly.pdbx_strand_id
1 'polypeptide(L)'
;MQDQCTKAGERWIVESQHDMPGWEVRAYRKSKIIIDGRPFFVAEKQEHGRRKFVYFLAPWPDDLNDLPGDVIHYDEVYRQARRKAIFRNRQGMAAIMMSLMVLPLIGYLWSGAKDALHERFGIDTVLATQGSVFLSYLVVVLALAFSVIGLVTQTLPVFKLWGMCLFFGIDSLLRWDRMHRGHGNVGFYEWLFRNQSL
;
A
#
# COMPACT_ATOMS: atom_id res chain seq x y z
N MET A 1 -12.76 17.58 2.84
CA MET A 1 -13.69 17.54 1.70
C MET A 1 -14.92 16.76 2.12
N GLN A 2 -16.09 17.35 1.99
CA GLN A 2 -17.38 16.80 2.42
C GLN A 2 -18.17 16.37 1.17
N ASP A 3 -18.91 15.27 1.32
CA ASP A 3 -19.91 14.85 0.35
C ASP A 3 -21.07 15.86 0.37
N GLN A 4 -21.55 16.28 -0.79
CA GLN A 4 -22.68 17.21 -0.90
C GLN A 4 -23.94 16.41 -1.16
N CYS A 5 -24.99 16.65 -0.37
CA CYS A 5 -26.28 15.99 -0.53
C CYS A 5 -27.31 17.06 -0.87
N THR A 6 -27.87 16.97 -2.08
CA THR A 6 -28.86 17.92 -2.59
C THR A 6 -30.17 17.19 -2.84
N LYS A 7 -31.27 17.75 -2.34
CA LYS A 7 -32.60 17.20 -2.60
C LYS A 7 -33.16 17.78 -3.90
N ALA A 8 -33.54 16.91 -4.82
CA ALA A 8 -34.15 17.27 -6.10
C ALA A 8 -35.54 16.60 -6.21
N GLY A 9 -36.57 17.28 -5.72
CA GLY A 9 -37.92 16.72 -5.60
C GLY A 9 -37.96 15.55 -4.61
N GLU A 10 -38.36 14.37 -5.09
CA GLU A 10 -38.37 13.12 -4.31
C GLU A 10 -37.03 12.36 -4.35
N ARG A 11 -36.11 12.77 -5.22
CA ARG A 11 -34.80 12.15 -5.38
C ARG A 11 -33.76 12.87 -4.53
N TRP A 12 -32.78 12.12 -4.08
CA TRP A 12 -31.58 12.65 -3.43
C TRP A 12 -30.39 12.52 -4.37
N ILE A 13 -29.63 13.59 -4.52
CA ILE A 13 -28.40 13.61 -5.31
C ILE A 13 -27.25 13.70 -4.32
N VAL A 14 -26.35 12.72 -4.35
CA VAL A 14 -25.16 12.68 -3.51
C VAL A 14 -23.94 12.83 -4.40
N GLU A 15 -23.21 13.93 -4.23
CA GLU A 15 -21.94 14.18 -4.90
C GLU A 15 -20.78 13.84 -3.96
N SER A 16 -19.89 12.97 -4.42
CA SER A 16 -18.71 12.53 -3.67
C SER A 16 -17.48 12.52 -4.55
N GLN A 17 -16.31 12.82 -3.97
CA GLN A 17 -15.04 12.77 -4.71
C GLN A 17 -14.42 11.38 -4.81
N HIS A 18 -14.92 10.45 -4.00
CA HIS A 18 -14.46 9.08 -3.93
C HIS A 18 -15.65 8.15 -4.15
N ASP A 19 -15.41 6.96 -4.69
CA ASP A 19 -16.48 5.98 -4.82
C ASP A 19 -17.05 5.64 -3.43
N MET A 20 -18.31 5.22 -3.39
CA MET A 20 -19.00 4.81 -2.20
C MET A 20 -19.17 3.28 -2.24
N PRO A 21 -18.42 2.52 -1.42
CA PRO A 21 -18.54 1.07 -1.39
C PRO A 21 -19.98 0.65 -1.08
N GLY A 22 -20.50 -0.30 -1.87
CA GLY A 22 -21.88 -0.79 -1.74
C GLY A 22 -22.95 0.11 -2.38
N TRP A 23 -22.59 1.27 -2.93
CA TRP A 23 -23.51 2.16 -3.67
C TRP A 23 -23.49 1.85 -5.16
N GLU A 24 -23.84 0.60 -5.49
CA GLU A 24 -23.89 0.11 -6.86
C GLU A 24 -25.33 0.15 -7.40
N VAL A 25 -25.46 0.44 -8.69
CA VAL A 25 -26.74 0.30 -9.39
C VAL A 25 -26.94 -1.19 -9.64
N ARG A 26 -27.94 -1.78 -8.96
CA ARG A 26 -28.27 -3.22 -9.08
C ARG A 26 -29.72 -3.39 -9.50
N ALA A 27 -29.98 -4.39 -10.33
CA ALA A 27 -31.34 -4.75 -10.75
C ALA A 27 -32.11 -5.46 -9.62
N TYR A 28 -31.43 -6.33 -8.88
CA TYR A 28 -31.95 -7.13 -7.77
C TYR A 28 -31.08 -6.97 -6.53
N ARG A 29 -31.64 -7.23 -5.34
CA ARG A 29 -30.94 -7.10 -4.04
C ARG A 29 -30.25 -5.75 -3.91
N LYS A 30 -31.02 -4.69 -4.18
CA LYS A 30 -30.55 -3.31 -4.11
C LYS A 30 -30.04 -2.98 -2.72
N SER A 31 -29.01 -2.16 -2.64
CA SER A 31 -28.52 -1.64 -1.36
C SER A 31 -29.53 -0.62 -0.82
N LYS A 32 -29.99 -0.84 0.41
CA LYS A 32 -30.89 0.08 1.11
C LYS A 32 -30.06 1.13 1.83
N ILE A 33 -30.13 2.36 1.37
CA ILE A 33 -29.40 3.50 1.91
C ILE A 33 -30.36 4.32 2.78
N ILE A 34 -30.07 4.46 4.07
CA ILE A 34 -30.92 5.22 5.00
C ILE A 34 -30.30 6.60 5.20
N ILE A 35 -30.97 7.65 4.73
CA ILE A 35 -30.56 9.06 4.90
C ILE A 35 -31.63 9.75 5.72
N ASP A 36 -31.24 10.36 6.84
CA ASP A 36 -32.14 11.06 7.76
C ASP A 36 -33.37 10.21 8.15
N GLY A 37 -33.13 8.91 8.39
CA GLY A 37 -34.17 7.94 8.76
C GLY A 37 -35.08 7.48 7.62
N ARG A 38 -34.88 7.97 6.39
CA ARG A 38 -35.68 7.58 5.21
C ARG A 38 -34.91 6.61 4.31
N PRO A 39 -35.53 5.53 3.83
CA PRO A 39 -34.88 4.54 2.99
C PRO A 39 -34.88 4.96 1.51
N PHE A 40 -33.73 4.77 0.87
CA PHE A 40 -33.47 5.03 -0.55
C PHE A 40 -32.69 3.87 -1.17
N PHE A 41 -32.62 3.84 -2.50
CA PHE A 41 -31.72 2.98 -3.25
C PHE A 41 -31.01 3.79 -4.34
N VAL A 42 -29.86 3.30 -4.82
CA VAL A 42 -29.14 3.92 -5.94
C VAL A 42 -29.86 3.59 -7.25
N ALA A 43 -30.52 4.59 -7.83
CA ALA A 43 -31.18 4.48 -9.13
C ALA A 43 -30.17 4.66 -10.27
N GLU A 44 -29.22 5.57 -10.10
CA GLU A 44 -28.21 5.88 -11.11
C GLU A 44 -26.90 6.30 -10.44
N LYS A 45 -25.78 5.93 -11.07
CA LYS A 45 -24.42 6.35 -10.70
C LYS A 45 -23.77 6.97 -11.94
N GLN A 46 -23.32 8.21 -11.83
CA GLN A 46 -22.57 8.90 -12.87
C GLN A 46 -21.15 9.19 -12.39
N GLU A 47 -20.17 8.94 -13.26
CA GLU A 47 -18.76 9.22 -12.99
C GLU A 47 -18.31 10.40 -13.86
N HIS A 48 -18.04 11.54 -13.22
CA HIS A 48 -17.54 12.75 -13.87
C HIS A 48 -16.02 12.83 -13.71
N GLY A 49 -15.29 12.19 -14.62
CA GLY A 49 -13.83 12.18 -14.63
C GLY A 49 -13.22 11.36 -13.48
N ARG A 50 -11.93 11.56 -13.20
CA ARG A 50 -11.15 10.67 -12.30
C ARG A 50 -11.50 10.73 -10.81
N ARG A 51 -12.28 11.71 -10.35
CA ARG A 51 -12.49 11.99 -8.91
C ARG A 51 -13.84 12.64 -8.58
N LYS A 52 -14.89 12.38 -9.36
CA LYS A 52 -16.23 12.88 -9.03
C LYS A 52 -17.27 11.82 -9.36
N PHE A 53 -18.03 11.42 -8.35
CA PHE A 53 -19.11 10.45 -8.42
C PHE A 53 -20.40 11.16 -8.01
N VAL A 54 -21.44 10.96 -8.81
CA VAL A 54 -22.78 11.51 -8.56
C VAL A 54 -23.74 10.34 -8.47
N TYR A 55 -24.39 10.19 -7.32
CA TYR A 55 -25.38 9.13 -7.09
C TYR A 55 -26.76 9.75 -7.03
N PHE A 56 -27.66 9.22 -7.85
CA PHE A 56 -29.08 9.56 -7.82
C PHE A 56 -29.82 8.50 -7.04
N LEU A 57 -30.38 8.90 -5.91
CA LEU A 57 -31.09 8.05 -4.99
C LEU A 57 -32.59 8.25 -5.18
N ALA A 58 -33.30 7.15 -5.34
CA ALA A 58 -34.76 7.13 -5.39
C ALA A 58 -35.32 6.54 -4.07
N PRO A 59 -36.53 6.95 -3.65
CA PRO A 59 -37.19 6.39 -2.47
C PRO A 59 -37.30 4.88 -2.57
N TRP A 60 -37.09 4.17 -1.45
CA TRP A 60 -37.32 2.73 -1.42
C TRP A 60 -38.81 2.45 -1.65
N PRO A 61 -39.21 1.63 -2.65
CA PRO A 61 -40.61 1.38 -2.92
C PRO A 61 -41.20 0.49 -1.80
N ASP A 62 -42.36 0.86 -1.28
CA ASP A 62 -43.05 0.09 -0.22
C ASP A 62 -43.60 -1.25 -0.75
N ASP A 63 -43.81 -1.35 -2.06
CA ASP A 63 -44.30 -2.52 -2.80
C ASP A 63 -43.19 -3.48 -3.25
N LEU A 64 -41.92 -3.14 -3.00
CA LEU A 64 -40.79 -3.99 -3.36
C LEU A 64 -40.62 -5.13 -2.35
N ASN A 65 -41.12 -6.32 -2.69
CA ASN A 65 -40.88 -7.57 -1.95
C ASN A 65 -39.42 -8.08 -2.05
N ASP A 66 -38.49 -7.27 -2.58
CA ASP A 66 -37.08 -7.66 -2.71
C ASP A 66 -36.34 -7.41 -1.38
N LEU A 67 -35.66 -8.45 -0.89
CA LEU A 67 -34.83 -8.34 0.30
C LEU A 67 -33.63 -7.44 0.00
N PRO A 68 -33.36 -6.41 0.83
CA PRO A 68 -32.21 -5.55 0.61
C PRO A 68 -30.92 -6.40 0.60
N GLY A 69 -30.02 -6.10 -0.33
CA GLY A 69 -28.72 -6.76 -0.41
C GLY A 69 -27.87 -6.42 0.81
N ASP A 70 -27.60 -5.12 0.94
CA ASP A 70 -26.91 -4.50 2.08
C ASP A 70 -27.76 -3.35 2.63
N VAL A 71 -27.64 -3.07 3.93
CA VAL A 71 -28.28 -1.91 4.58
C VAL A 71 -27.17 -0.96 5.02
N ILE A 72 -27.16 0.24 4.45
CA ILE A 72 -26.15 1.27 4.69
C ILE A 72 -26.82 2.46 5.36
N HIS A 73 -26.45 2.73 6.61
CA HIS A 73 -26.88 3.93 7.32
C HIS A 73 -25.96 5.08 6.94
N TYR A 74 -26.47 6.04 6.17
CA TYR A 74 -25.72 7.22 5.77
C TYR A 74 -25.96 8.35 6.78
N ASP A 75 -25.36 8.20 7.95
CA ASP A 75 -25.40 9.15 9.04
C ASP A 75 -24.04 9.85 9.24
N GLU A 76 -23.97 10.76 10.22
CA GLU A 76 -22.72 11.44 10.52
C GLU A 76 -21.62 10.45 10.97
N VAL A 77 -21.98 9.34 11.60
CA VAL A 77 -21.04 8.29 12.03
C VAL A 77 -20.39 7.62 10.82
N TYR A 78 -21.17 7.24 9.81
CA TYR A 78 -20.68 6.71 8.55
C TYR A 78 -19.77 7.72 7.84
N ARG A 79 -20.18 8.99 7.76
CA ARG A 79 -19.36 10.06 7.15
C ARG A 79 -18.02 10.24 7.87
N GLN A 80 -17.98 10.11 9.20
CA GLN A 80 -16.74 10.20 9.97
C GLN A 80 -15.85 8.97 9.80
N ALA A 81 -16.42 7.77 9.87
CA ALA A 81 -15.69 6.52 9.66
C ALA A 81 -15.04 6.48 8.27
N ARG A 82 -15.79 6.91 7.25
CA ARG A 82 -15.30 7.03 5.87
C ARG A 82 -14.19 8.06 5.74
N ARG A 83 -14.33 9.25 6.33
CA ARG A 83 -13.27 10.27 6.34
C ARG A 83 -11.98 9.73 6.98
N LYS A 84 -12.08 9.00 8.10
CA LYS A 84 -10.93 8.33 8.73
C LYS A 84 -10.32 7.25 7.82
N ALA A 85 -11.12 6.50 7.07
CA ALA A 85 -10.62 5.49 6.14
C ALA A 85 -9.88 6.11 4.94
N ILE A 86 -10.45 7.15 4.33
CA ILE A 86 -9.81 7.90 3.22
C ILE A 86 -8.50 8.54 3.70
N PHE A 87 -8.52 9.15 4.90
CA PHE A 87 -7.33 9.76 5.48
C PHE A 87 -6.24 8.73 5.78
N ARG A 88 -6.58 7.59 6.38
CA ARG A 88 -5.65 6.47 6.59
C ARG A 88 -5.07 5.94 5.28
N ASN A 89 -5.88 5.86 4.21
CA ASN A 89 -5.39 5.38 2.92
C ASN A 89 -4.40 6.38 2.27
N ARG A 90 -4.66 7.70 2.40
CA ARG A 90 -3.75 8.75 1.91
C ARG A 90 -2.47 8.84 2.74
N GLN A 91 -2.56 8.78 4.06
CA GLN A 91 -1.40 8.74 4.94
C GLN A 91 -0.60 7.46 4.73
N GLY A 92 -1.27 6.33 4.54
CA GLY A 92 -0.68 5.06 4.17
C GLY A 92 0.14 5.19 2.89
N MET A 93 -0.40 5.73 1.80
CA MET A 93 0.36 5.88 0.54
C MET A 93 1.60 6.77 0.66
N ALA A 94 1.51 7.92 1.33
CA ALA A 94 2.66 8.81 1.51
C ALA A 94 3.71 8.20 2.46
N ALA A 95 3.25 7.55 3.53
CA ALA A 95 4.11 6.81 4.45
C ALA A 95 4.74 5.60 3.76
N ILE A 96 4.02 4.88 2.90
CA ILE A 96 4.50 3.75 2.09
C ILE A 96 5.54 4.23 1.08
N MET A 97 5.32 5.36 0.39
CA MET A 97 6.30 5.90 -0.55
C MET A 97 7.57 6.40 0.15
N MET A 98 7.44 7.12 1.27
CA MET A 98 8.60 7.51 2.08
C MET A 98 9.29 6.30 2.69
N SER A 99 8.51 5.33 3.18
CA SER A 99 9.07 4.09 3.72
C SER A 99 9.70 3.27 2.62
N LEU A 100 9.25 3.27 1.36
CA LEU A 100 9.91 2.56 0.25
C LEU A 100 11.35 3.03 0.01
N MET A 101 11.64 4.31 0.23
CA MET A 101 13.02 4.82 0.12
C MET A 101 13.89 4.43 1.31
N VAL A 102 13.28 4.27 2.50
CA VAL A 102 13.99 3.95 3.75
C VAL A 102 13.99 2.44 4.07
N LEU A 103 13.04 1.67 3.52
CA LEU A 103 12.87 0.22 3.64
C LEU A 103 14.13 -0.54 3.26
N PRO A 104 14.81 -0.24 2.13
CA PRO A 104 16.04 -0.94 1.79
C PRO A 104 17.16 -0.65 2.80
N LEU A 105 17.13 0.50 3.49
CA LEU A 105 18.06 0.80 4.57
C LEU A 105 17.73 0.00 5.83
N ILE A 106 16.44 -0.14 6.14
CA ILE A 106 15.95 -1.00 7.24
C ILE A 106 16.35 -2.46 7.01
N GLY A 107 16.36 -2.92 5.76
CA GLY A 107 16.78 -4.28 5.43
C GLY A 107 18.23 -4.61 5.81
N TYR A 108 19.11 -3.61 5.95
CA TYR A 108 20.48 -3.80 6.44
C TYR A 108 20.58 -3.93 7.97
N LEU A 109 19.51 -3.63 8.71
CA LEU A 109 19.52 -3.80 10.15
C LEU A 109 19.62 -5.28 10.54
N TRP A 110 20.07 -5.50 11.77
CA TRP A 110 20.14 -6.82 12.39
C TRP A 110 18.73 -7.42 12.52
N SER A 111 18.57 -8.75 12.44
CA SER A 111 17.26 -9.43 12.49
C SER A 111 16.39 -8.96 13.66
N GLY A 112 16.94 -8.92 14.88
CA GLY A 112 16.19 -8.48 16.07
C GLY A 112 15.70 -7.03 16.01
N ALA A 113 16.46 -6.13 15.37
CA ALA A 113 16.02 -4.75 15.17
C ALA A 113 14.90 -4.66 14.13
N LYS A 114 14.93 -5.53 13.10
CA LYS A 114 13.86 -5.64 12.10
C LYS A 114 12.58 -6.20 12.71
N ASP A 115 12.69 -7.20 13.58
CA ASP A 115 11.55 -7.78 14.29
C ASP A 115 10.93 -6.77 15.27
N ALA A 116 11.75 -6.00 16.00
CA ALA A 116 11.26 -4.91 16.86
C ALA A 116 10.55 -3.80 16.06
N LEU A 117 11.05 -3.48 14.85
CA LEU A 117 10.40 -2.53 13.94
C LEU A 117 9.09 -3.10 13.38
N HIS A 118 9.04 -4.40 13.09
CA HIS A 118 7.83 -5.10 12.67
C HIS A 118 6.76 -5.04 13.75
N GLU A 119 7.09 -5.39 14.99
CA GLU A 119 6.15 -5.36 16.11
C GLU A 119 5.65 -3.95 16.41
N ARG A 120 6.52 -2.94 16.32
CA ARG A 120 6.19 -1.57 16.71
C ARG A 120 5.48 -0.77 15.61
N PHE A 121 5.79 -1.02 14.34
CA PHE A 121 5.32 -0.21 13.21
C PHE A 121 4.62 -1.01 12.11
N GLY A 122 4.54 -2.34 12.22
CA GLY A 122 3.92 -3.21 11.22
C GLY A 122 4.66 -3.26 9.88
N ILE A 123 5.95 -2.92 9.87
CA ILE A 123 6.76 -2.89 8.64
C ILE A 123 7.04 -4.32 8.20
N ASP A 124 6.68 -4.67 6.97
CA ASP A 124 7.00 -5.98 6.39
C ASP A 124 8.52 -6.15 6.24
N THR A 125 9.06 -7.09 7.01
CA THR A 125 10.50 -7.39 7.09
C THR A 125 11.02 -8.13 5.87
N VAL A 126 10.15 -8.85 5.16
CA VAL A 126 10.49 -9.55 3.91
C VAL A 126 10.69 -8.52 2.80
N LEU A 127 9.74 -7.58 2.65
CA LEU A 127 9.85 -6.49 1.67
C LEU A 127 11.07 -5.61 1.95
N ALA A 128 11.37 -5.30 3.21
CA ALA A 128 12.57 -4.55 3.59
C ALA A 128 13.86 -5.31 3.20
N THR A 129 13.91 -6.62 3.45
CA THR A 129 15.06 -7.47 3.09
C THR A 129 15.25 -7.55 1.57
N GLN A 130 14.17 -7.78 0.80
CA GLN A 130 14.20 -7.75 -0.66
C GLN A 130 14.73 -6.43 -1.21
N GLY A 131 14.23 -5.31 -0.67
CA GLY A 131 14.71 -3.98 -1.03
C GLY A 131 16.21 -3.81 -0.78
N SER A 132 16.72 -4.28 0.36
CA SER A 132 18.16 -4.17 0.68
C SER A 132 19.04 -5.01 -0.24
N VAL A 133 18.60 -6.20 -0.64
CA VAL A 133 19.32 -7.07 -1.58
C VAL A 133 19.34 -6.43 -2.97
N PHE A 134 18.21 -5.91 -3.44
CA PHE A 134 18.15 -5.17 -4.71
C PHE A 134 19.08 -3.95 -4.71
N LEU A 135 19.07 -3.16 -3.63
CA LEU A 135 19.95 -2.00 -3.48
C LEU A 135 21.43 -2.41 -3.48
N SER A 136 21.77 -3.52 -2.84
CA SER A 136 23.14 -4.05 -2.85
C SER A 136 23.59 -4.45 -4.26
N TYR A 137 22.73 -5.15 -5.02
CA TYR A 137 23.00 -5.47 -6.42
C TYR A 137 23.22 -4.20 -7.27
N LEU A 138 22.38 -3.17 -7.08
CA LEU A 138 22.55 -1.90 -7.77
C LEU A 138 23.91 -1.26 -7.47
N VAL A 139 24.34 -1.27 -6.20
CA VAL A 139 25.67 -0.76 -5.81
C VAL A 139 26.78 -1.57 -6.49
N VAL A 140 26.67 -2.90 -6.56
CA VAL A 140 27.65 -3.76 -7.25
C VAL A 140 27.71 -3.43 -8.75
N VAL A 141 26.56 -3.31 -9.42
CA VAL A 141 26.50 -2.97 -10.85
C VAL A 141 27.13 -1.60 -11.13
N LEU A 142 26.81 -0.60 -10.30
CA LEU A 142 27.41 0.73 -10.41
C LEU A 142 28.92 0.68 -10.15
N ALA A 143 29.37 -0.04 -9.12
CA ALA A 143 30.78 -0.19 -8.81
C ALA A 143 31.56 -0.87 -9.95
N LEU A 144 30.97 -1.87 -10.62
CA LEU A 144 31.55 -2.49 -11.81
C LEU A 144 31.63 -1.52 -12.98
N ALA A 145 30.56 -0.77 -13.27
CA ALA A 145 30.56 0.24 -14.33
C ALA A 145 31.64 1.33 -14.10
N PHE A 146 31.72 1.85 -12.87
CA PHE A 146 32.76 2.80 -12.48
C PHE A 146 34.16 2.19 -12.48
N SER A 147 34.31 0.89 -12.20
CA SER A 147 35.60 0.21 -12.29
C SER A 147 36.12 0.17 -13.73
N VAL A 148 35.24 -0.09 -14.70
CA VAL A 148 35.59 -0.07 -16.13
C VAL A 148 36.03 1.33 -16.56
N ILE A 149 35.27 2.36 -16.20
CA ILE A 149 35.63 3.77 -16.47
C ILE A 149 36.94 4.13 -15.78
N GLY A 150 37.13 3.69 -14.54
CA GLY A 150 38.33 3.93 -13.74
C GLY A 150 39.58 3.29 -14.35
N LEU A 151 39.48 2.08 -14.90
CA LEU A 151 40.57 1.42 -15.62
C LEU A 151 40.97 2.19 -16.88
N VAL A 152 39.99 2.70 -17.63
CA VAL A 152 40.23 3.47 -18.86
C VAL A 152 40.85 4.84 -18.56
N THR A 153 40.34 5.53 -17.54
CA THR A 153 40.73 6.92 -17.24
C THR A 153 41.87 7.05 -16.24
N GLN A 154 42.21 5.98 -15.51
CA GLN A 154 43.18 5.96 -14.39
C GLN A 154 42.86 6.94 -13.24
N THR A 155 41.61 7.43 -13.15
CA THR A 155 41.21 8.46 -12.17
C THR A 155 40.60 7.91 -10.89
N LEU A 156 40.07 6.69 -10.93
CA LEU A 156 39.31 6.12 -9.82
C LEU A 156 40.13 5.04 -9.07
N PRO A 157 39.94 4.90 -7.75
CA PRO A 157 40.60 3.86 -6.97
C PRO A 157 39.93 2.50 -7.23
N VAL A 158 40.22 1.89 -8.39
CA VAL A 158 39.61 0.64 -8.88
C VAL A 158 39.65 -0.46 -7.83
N PHE A 159 40.75 -0.61 -7.09
CA PHE A 159 40.87 -1.60 -6.01
C PHE A 159 39.79 -1.45 -4.91
N LYS A 160 39.41 -0.22 -4.54
CA LYS A 160 38.34 0.01 -3.56
C LYS A 160 36.98 -0.41 -4.10
N LEU A 161 36.72 -0.17 -5.38
CA LEU A 161 35.47 -0.58 -6.03
C LEU A 161 35.35 -2.10 -6.09
N TRP A 162 36.43 -2.83 -6.41
CA TRP A 162 36.46 -4.29 -6.33
C TRP A 162 36.20 -4.80 -4.91
N GLY A 163 36.79 -4.16 -3.89
CA GLY A 163 36.50 -4.47 -2.49
C GLY A 163 35.01 -4.32 -2.16
N MET A 164 34.36 -3.26 -2.63
CA MET A 164 32.91 -3.07 -2.48
C MET A 164 32.10 -4.15 -3.21
N CYS A 165 32.49 -4.51 -4.44
CA CYS A 165 31.83 -5.57 -5.20
C CYS A 165 31.88 -6.91 -4.47
N LEU A 166 33.03 -7.27 -3.91
CA LEU A 166 33.18 -8.51 -3.13
C LEU A 166 32.35 -8.45 -1.85
N PHE A 167 32.44 -7.35 -1.10
CA PHE A 167 31.74 -7.16 0.16
C PHE A 167 30.22 -7.26 -0.02
N PHE A 168 29.64 -6.39 -0.85
CA PHE A 168 28.19 -6.37 -1.08
C PHE A 168 27.71 -7.56 -1.91
N GLY A 169 28.50 -8.05 -2.87
CA GLY A 169 28.13 -9.16 -3.74
C GLY A 169 27.97 -10.47 -2.98
N ILE A 170 28.93 -10.81 -2.11
CA ILE A 170 28.87 -12.04 -1.31
C ILE A 170 27.69 -11.98 -0.33
N ASP A 171 27.49 -10.86 0.38
CA ASP A 171 26.37 -10.73 1.31
C ASP A 171 25.01 -10.84 0.58
N SER A 172 24.88 -10.17 -0.57
CA SER A 172 23.63 -10.19 -1.37
C SER A 172 23.28 -11.59 -1.84
N LEU A 173 24.26 -12.33 -2.36
CA LEU A 173 24.08 -13.70 -2.85
C LEU A 173 23.62 -14.64 -1.73
N LEU A 174 24.26 -14.56 -0.57
CA LEU A 174 23.93 -15.42 0.58
C LEU A 174 22.54 -15.08 1.16
N ARG A 175 22.18 -13.80 1.22
CA ARG A 175 20.84 -13.38 1.66
C ARG A 175 19.76 -13.75 0.65
N TRP A 176 20.06 -13.68 -0.65
CA TRP A 176 19.15 -14.12 -1.71
C TRP A 176 18.85 -15.63 -1.63
N ASP A 177 19.91 -16.45 -1.55
CA ASP A 177 19.78 -17.91 -1.44
C ASP A 177 18.96 -18.32 -0.21
N ARG A 178 19.25 -17.73 0.96
CA ARG A 178 18.50 -18.04 2.19
C ARG A 178 17.02 -17.64 2.10
N MET A 179 16.73 -16.50 1.49
CA MET A 179 15.36 -16.03 1.28
C MET A 179 14.57 -17.02 0.41
N HIS A 180 15.19 -17.56 -0.65
CA HIS A 180 14.55 -18.55 -1.53
C HIS A 180 14.37 -19.92 -0.85
N ARG A 181 15.24 -20.26 0.10
CA ARG A 181 15.12 -21.49 0.90
C ARG A 181 14.14 -21.40 2.06
N GLY A 182 13.49 -20.25 2.27
CA GLY A 182 12.53 -20.03 3.36
C GLY A 182 13.17 -19.96 4.75
N HIS A 183 14.51 -19.85 4.83
CA HIS A 183 15.18 -19.57 6.10
C HIS A 183 14.93 -18.09 6.46
N GLY A 184 14.42 -17.85 7.67
CA GLY A 184 13.88 -16.54 8.11
C GLY A 184 14.81 -15.34 7.91
N ASN A 185 14.26 -14.13 8.11
CA ASN A 185 14.92 -12.87 7.78
C ASN A 185 16.31 -12.71 8.42
N VAL A 186 17.35 -12.75 7.58
CA VAL A 186 18.75 -12.54 8.00
C VAL A 186 19.12 -11.06 7.79
N GLY A 187 19.66 -10.42 8.83
CA GLY A 187 20.28 -9.11 8.76
C GLY A 187 21.53 -9.07 7.90
N PHE A 188 22.05 -7.87 7.65
CA PHE A 188 23.32 -7.69 6.94
C PHE A 188 24.46 -8.34 7.72
N TYR A 189 25.28 -9.18 7.07
CA TYR A 189 26.37 -9.95 7.69
C TYR A 189 26.03 -10.86 8.88
N GLU A 190 24.76 -10.96 9.25
CA GLU A 190 24.35 -11.78 10.38
C GLU A 190 24.61 -13.28 10.11
N TRP A 191 24.73 -13.67 8.84
CA TRP A 191 25.14 -15.00 8.42
C TRP A 191 26.56 -15.40 8.87
N LEU A 192 27.45 -14.45 9.19
CA LEU A 192 28.79 -14.74 9.74
C LEU A 192 28.74 -15.19 11.20
N PHE A 193 27.79 -14.66 11.97
CA PHE A 193 27.74 -14.86 13.43
C PHE A 193 26.70 -15.90 13.84
N ARG A 194 25.68 -16.10 13.00
CA ARG A 194 24.65 -17.09 13.26
C ARG A 194 25.17 -18.47 12.82
N ASN A 195 25.74 -19.20 13.78
CA ASN A 195 26.18 -20.58 13.58
C ASN A 195 25.06 -21.40 12.94
N GLN A 196 25.43 -22.11 11.87
CA GLN A 196 24.57 -22.98 11.10
C GLN A 196 24.20 -24.19 11.98
N SER A 197 23.04 -24.14 12.64
CA SER A 197 22.33 -25.39 12.91
C SER A 197 21.65 -25.78 11.60
N LEU A 198 22.38 -26.57 10.80
CA LEU A 198 21.85 -27.38 9.71
C LEU A 198 20.66 -28.22 10.20
#